data_AF-A0A4P5Y437-F1
#
_entry.id   AF-A0A4P5Y437-F1
#
_cell.length_a   1.000
_cell.length_b   1.000
_cell.length_c   1.000
_cell.angle_alpha   90.00
_cell.angle_beta   90.00
_cell.angle_gamma   90.00
#
_symmetry.space_group_name_H-M   'P 1'
#
loop_
_entity.id
_entity.type
_entity.pdbx_description
1 polymer ?
#
loop_
_entity_poly.entity_id
_entity_poly.type
_entity_poly.pdbx_seq_one_letter_code
_entity_poly.pdbx_strand_id
1 'polypeptide(L)'
;MSNHHPKLAPLSRIAVVMAVVSIMSSLELAAKEPSPFKPVATADDAIARIEELGGAVRRIAANSDSLEVDFQHSGSSLMDSHLQYVTPLKNVVLLRLKNTPITDAGLTHVGKLVSLRRLHLEKTAITDAGLKQLSGLKELEFLNLYGTAVTDAGLEHLQGMSKLKRLFLSQTKVSEAAIVRLQSARPDLQIDPDPPRDKQRALAVWEQTKQLLAAAESANEVAQREAVELPPQINELKKAYEEAKQPAEEAKKQVEEARKKFDDANKRANDARKQAEDAQRQSQRNPNDDGLKQQAEEKKQAGEEAKKQADELNRLFDEARKTADELQTKAETARRRSEKANKAKETAAEALKVLEGVRKQESDARQRIAIRE
;
A
#
# COMPACT_ATOMS: atom_id res chain seq x y z
N MET A 1 -8.09 -37.40 91.61
CA MET A 1 -8.62 -37.10 90.27
C MET A 1 -8.82 -35.60 90.19
N SER A 2 -7.84 -34.91 89.62
CA SER A 2 -7.68 -33.45 89.71
C SER A 2 -8.63 -32.68 88.79
N ASN A 3 -9.27 -31.67 89.37
CA ASN A 3 -9.81 -30.50 88.69
C ASN A 3 -8.74 -29.87 87.79
N HIS A 4 -9.04 -29.71 86.50
CA HIS A 4 -8.32 -28.80 85.60
C HIS A 4 -9.33 -27.98 84.82
N HIS A 5 -9.67 -26.81 85.39
CA HIS A 5 -10.14 -25.67 84.61
C HIS A 5 -8.97 -25.14 83.76
N PRO A 6 -9.10 -25.00 82.44
CA PRO A 6 -8.19 -24.15 81.70
C PRO A 6 -8.58 -22.68 81.93
N LYS A 7 -7.70 -21.96 82.63
CA LYS A 7 -7.69 -20.49 82.70
C LYS A 7 -7.51 -19.93 81.29
N LEU A 8 -8.49 -19.17 80.81
CA LEU A 8 -8.31 -18.29 79.65
C LEU A 8 -7.30 -17.18 80.04
N ALA A 9 -6.21 -17.08 79.29
CA ALA A 9 -5.26 -15.98 79.39
C ALA A 9 -5.90 -14.66 78.88
N PRO A 10 -5.53 -13.49 79.41
CA PRO A 10 -5.97 -12.22 78.85
C PRO A 10 -5.23 -11.99 77.52
N LEU A 11 -5.94 -12.17 76.41
CA LEU A 11 -5.47 -11.69 75.10
C LEU A 11 -5.29 -10.17 75.18
N SER A 12 -4.10 -9.72 74.81
CA SER A 12 -3.70 -8.32 74.85
C SER A 12 -4.66 -7.46 74.02
N ARG A 13 -4.91 -6.24 74.51
CA ARG A 13 -5.78 -5.21 73.91
C ARG A 13 -5.44 -4.80 72.46
N ILE A 14 -4.42 -5.42 71.84
CA ILE A 14 -3.99 -5.16 70.46
C ILE A 14 -4.67 -6.11 69.46
N ALA A 15 -5.18 -7.27 69.89
CA ALA A 15 -5.92 -8.20 69.02
C ALA A 15 -7.40 -7.81 68.79
N VAL A 16 -7.98 -6.99 69.66
CA VAL A 16 -9.38 -6.52 69.52
C VAL A 16 -9.48 -5.26 68.64
N VAL A 17 -8.43 -4.44 68.57
CA VAL A 17 -8.40 -3.26 67.68
C VAL A 17 -8.21 -3.66 66.20
N MET A 18 -7.52 -4.78 65.92
CA MET A 18 -7.37 -5.30 64.55
C MET A 18 -8.60 -6.08 64.02
N ALA A 19 -9.45 -6.61 64.92
CA ALA A 19 -10.73 -7.19 64.56
C ALA A 19 -11.84 -6.14 64.36
N VAL A 20 -11.76 -4.99 65.05
CA VAL A 20 -12.70 -3.88 64.87
C VAL A 20 -12.36 -3.03 63.63
N VAL A 21 -11.09 -2.93 63.23
CA VAL A 21 -10.69 -2.22 61.99
C VAL A 21 -10.94 -3.06 60.72
N SER A 22 -10.98 -4.40 60.79
CA SER A 22 -11.38 -5.24 59.64
C SER A 22 -12.89 -5.42 59.48
N ILE A 23 -13.68 -5.19 60.55
CA ILE A 23 -15.15 -5.19 60.47
C ILE A 23 -15.69 -3.78 60.10
N MET A 24 -14.93 -2.71 60.33
CA MET A 24 -15.33 -1.35 59.91
C MET A 24 -15.02 -1.01 58.44
N SER A 25 -14.16 -1.77 57.73
CA SER A 25 -13.98 -1.62 56.27
C SER A 25 -14.90 -2.49 55.42
N SER A 26 -15.68 -3.39 56.04
CA SER A 26 -16.65 -4.26 55.34
C SER A 26 -18.10 -3.81 55.55
N LEU A 27 -18.33 -2.74 56.33
CA LEU A 27 -19.65 -2.17 56.61
C LEU A 27 -19.89 -0.84 55.89
N GLU A 28 -19.04 -0.48 54.93
CA GLU A 28 -19.24 0.66 54.00
C GLU A 28 -19.54 0.18 52.56
N LEU A 29 -19.67 -1.14 52.38
CA LEU A 29 -19.99 -1.79 51.10
C LEU A 29 -21.27 -2.64 51.18
N ALA A 30 -22.22 -2.22 52.03
CA ALA A 30 -23.61 -2.67 51.98
C ALA A 30 -24.50 -1.48 52.34
N ALA A 31 -25.44 -1.15 51.43
CA ALA A 31 -26.43 -0.08 51.52
C ALA A 31 -25.92 1.36 51.31
N LYS A 32 -25.35 1.64 50.13
CA LYS A 32 -25.75 2.88 49.45
C LYS A 32 -27.15 2.60 48.93
N GLU A 33 -28.17 2.97 49.71
CA GLU A 33 -29.55 2.95 49.24
C GLU A 33 -29.59 3.61 47.84
N PRO A 34 -30.37 3.08 46.87
CA PRO A 34 -30.60 3.81 45.64
C PRO A 34 -31.07 5.20 46.05
N SER A 35 -30.29 6.23 45.69
CA SER A 35 -30.60 7.63 46.03
C SER A 35 -32.10 7.82 45.81
N PRO A 36 -32.88 8.10 46.88
CA PRO A 36 -34.31 7.99 46.79
C PRO A 36 -34.78 8.91 45.67
N PHE A 37 -35.55 8.35 44.75
CA PHE A 37 -36.20 9.07 43.68
C PHE A 37 -36.78 10.39 44.22
N LYS A 38 -36.32 11.51 43.67
CA LYS A 38 -36.88 12.83 43.98
C LYS A 38 -37.75 13.23 42.78
N PRO A 39 -39.08 13.23 42.92
CA PRO A 39 -39.96 13.73 41.86
C PRO A 39 -39.53 15.14 41.45
N VAL A 40 -39.48 15.41 40.15
CA VAL A 40 -39.16 16.73 39.60
C VAL A 40 -40.43 17.35 39.02
N ALA A 41 -40.70 18.61 39.38
CA ALA A 41 -41.91 19.32 38.96
C ALA A 41 -41.69 20.16 37.68
N THR A 42 -40.44 20.56 37.42
CA THR A 42 -40.07 21.43 36.29
C THR A 42 -38.90 20.86 35.48
N ALA A 43 -38.67 21.43 34.29
CA ALA A 43 -37.52 21.10 33.46
C ALA A 43 -36.19 21.51 34.12
N ASP A 44 -36.17 22.64 34.85
CA ASP A 44 -34.98 23.12 35.56
C ASP A 44 -34.63 22.19 36.74
N ASP A 45 -35.63 21.69 37.48
CA ASP A 45 -35.41 20.66 38.50
C ASP A 45 -34.82 19.39 37.88
N ALA A 46 -35.31 18.99 36.71
CA ALA A 46 -34.83 17.83 36.00
C ALA A 46 -33.38 17.98 35.54
N ILE A 47 -32.99 19.18 35.05
CA ILE A 47 -31.60 19.52 34.72
C ILE A 47 -30.72 19.42 35.97
N ALA A 48 -31.12 20.04 37.09
CA ALA A 48 -30.36 19.99 38.33
C ALA A 48 -30.14 18.54 38.81
N ARG A 49 -31.15 17.66 38.68
CA ARG A 49 -30.99 16.22 39.02
C ARG A 49 -30.05 15.50 38.07
N ILE A 50 -30.06 15.81 36.78
CA ILE A 50 -29.11 15.24 35.82
C ILE A 50 -27.68 15.67 36.17
N GLU A 51 -27.47 16.94 36.53
CA GLU A 51 -26.16 17.47 36.95
C GLU A 51 -25.66 16.89 38.28
N GLU A 52 -26.54 16.70 39.27
CA GLU A 52 -26.23 16.00 40.52
C GLU A 52 -25.76 14.55 40.29
N LEU A 53 -26.24 13.90 39.22
CA LEU A 53 -25.83 12.56 38.80
C LEU A 53 -24.54 12.56 37.95
N GLY A 54 -23.88 13.71 37.81
CA GLY A 54 -22.68 13.89 36.98
C GLY A 54 -22.98 13.91 35.48
N GLY A 55 -24.25 14.02 35.09
CA GLY A 55 -24.65 14.26 33.71
C GLY A 55 -24.55 15.74 33.34
N ALA A 56 -24.65 16.06 32.06
CA ALA A 56 -24.65 17.43 31.55
C ALA A 56 -25.82 17.64 30.59
N VAL A 57 -26.46 18.81 30.70
CA VAL A 57 -27.49 19.27 29.74
C VAL A 57 -26.99 20.53 29.05
N ARG A 58 -26.93 20.52 27.72
CA ARG A 58 -26.35 21.61 26.91
C ARG A 58 -27.28 21.96 25.76
N ARG A 59 -27.35 23.26 25.41
CA ARG A 59 -27.95 23.69 24.14
C ARG A 59 -26.98 23.42 23.00
N ILE A 60 -27.49 22.87 21.90
CA ILE A 60 -26.64 22.51 20.74
C ILE A 60 -26.31 23.74 19.88
N ALA A 61 -27.17 24.76 19.86
CA ALA A 61 -26.94 25.99 19.13
C ALA A 61 -27.46 27.19 19.93
N ALA A 62 -26.77 28.33 19.81
CA ALA A 62 -27.11 29.57 20.54
C ALA A 62 -28.55 30.06 20.29
N ASN A 63 -29.10 29.79 19.11
CA ASN A 63 -30.43 30.23 18.69
C ASN A 63 -31.47 29.09 18.64
N SER A 64 -31.24 27.99 19.37
CA SER A 64 -32.17 26.84 19.42
C SER A 64 -32.43 26.39 20.86
N ASP A 65 -33.60 25.81 21.06
CA ASP A 65 -33.99 25.07 22.27
C ASP A 65 -33.64 23.57 22.20
N SER A 66 -32.93 23.14 21.15
CA SER A 66 -32.45 21.75 21.02
C SER A 66 -31.42 21.42 22.09
N LEU A 67 -31.71 20.37 22.85
CA LEU A 67 -30.91 19.92 23.97
C LEU A 67 -30.09 18.69 23.62
N GLU A 68 -28.86 18.70 24.10
CA GLU A 68 -27.99 17.55 24.28
C GLU A 68 -28.01 17.16 25.76
N VAL A 69 -28.18 15.87 26.04
CA VAL A 69 -28.04 15.31 27.38
C VAL A 69 -26.93 14.25 27.35
N ASP A 70 -25.96 14.38 28.25
CA ASP A 70 -24.76 13.54 28.29
C ASP A 70 -24.55 12.93 29.68
N PHE A 71 -24.60 11.61 29.77
CA PHE A 71 -24.34 10.85 31.01
C PHE A 71 -23.00 10.09 30.95
N GLN A 72 -22.11 10.36 30.00
CA GLN A 72 -20.86 9.59 29.83
C GLN A 72 -19.90 9.70 31.03
N HIS A 73 -20.03 10.75 31.83
CA HIS A 73 -19.25 10.96 33.05
C HIS A 73 -20.06 10.70 34.32
N SER A 74 -21.31 10.27 34.18
CA SER A 74 -22.09 9.78 35.31
C SER A 74 -21.42 8.51 35.82
N GLY A 75 -20.95 8.53 37.06
CA GLY A 75 -20.29 7.37 37.67
C GLY A 75 -21.20 6.13 37.73
N SER A 76 -20.70 5.05 38.31
CA SER A 76 -21.42 3.76 38.45
C SER A 76 -22.76 3.81 39.18
N SER A 77 -23.14 4.96 39.74
CA SER A 77 -24.42 5.20 40.42
C SER A 77 -25.58 5.52 39.45
N LEU A 78 -25.35 5.69 38.15
CA LEU A 78 -26.44 5.85 37.18
C LEU A 78 -27.26 4.54 37.11
N MET A 79 -28.57 4.66 36.99
CA MET A 79 -29.52 3.53 36.96
C MET A 79 -30.65 3.86 35.99
N ASP A 80 -31.39 2.86 35.54
CA ASP A 80 -32.50 3.01 34.59
C ASP A 80 -33.56 4.01 35.06
N SER A 81 -33.89 3.99 36.35
CA SER A 81 -34.88 4.90 36.94
C SER A 81 -34.45 6.36 36.88
N HIS A 82 -33.15 6.67 36.82
CA HIS A 82 -32.66 8.04 36.70
C HIS A 82 -32.95 8.64 35.31
N LEU A 83 -33.11 7.82 34.27
CA LEU A 83 -33.45 8.31 32.93
C LEU A 83 -34.85 8.94 32.88
N GLN A 84 -35.69 8.77 33.90
CA GLN A 84 -36.95 9.51 33.94
C GLN A 84 -36.75 11.04 33.97
N TYR A 85 -35.61 11.53 34.48
CA TYR A 85 -35.31 12.96 34.52
C TYR A 85 -35.12 13.57 33.13
N VAL A 86 -34.92 12.78 32.08
CA VAL A 86 -34.89 13.32 30.71
C VAL A 86 -36.29 13.61 30.15
N THR A 87 -37.33 13.03 30.73
CA THR A 87 -38.69 13.07 30.16
C THR A 87 -39.39 14.44 30.21
N PRO A 88 -39.16 15.31 31.22
CA PRO A 88 -39.70 16.67 31.23
C PRO A 88 -38.97 17.62 30.28
N LEU A 89 -37.78 17.25 29.78
CA LEU A 89 -36.97 18.08 28.88
C LEU A 89 -37.57 18.06 27.49
N LYS A 90 -38.16 19.18 27.08
CA LYS A 90 -38.64 19.38 25.71
C LYS A 90 -37.43 19.50 24.78
N ASN A 91 -37.51 18.89 23.60
CA ASN A 91 -36.52 19.03 22.52
C ASN A 91 -35.12 18.47 22.80
N VAL A 92 -35.01 17.34 23.53
CA VAL A 92 -33.78 16.54 23.54
C VAL A 92 -33.57 15.90 22.17
N VAL A 93 -32.53 16.33 21.45
CA VAL A 93 -32.21 15.83 20.10
C VAL A 93 -30.99 14.90 20.10
N LEU A 94 -30.19 14.91 21.16
CA LEU A 94 -28.99 14.09 21.31
C LEU A 94 -28.89 13.57 22.74
N LEU A 95 -28.79 12.25 22.89
CA LEU A 95 -28.64 11.59 24.18
C LEU A 95 -27.42 10.67 24.17
N ARG A 96 -26.52 10.85 25.14
CA ARG A 96 -25.32 10.02 25.33
C ARG A 96 -25.40 9.19 26.60
N LEU A 97 -25.43 7.86 26.41
CA LEU A 97 -25.45 6.86 27.49
C LEU A 97 -24.30 5.86 27.35
N LYS A 98 -23.30 6.17 26.53
CA LYS A 98 -22.13 5.30 26.31
C LYS A 98 -21.43 4.97 27.64
N ASN A 99 -21.01 3.71 27.78
CA ASN A 99 -20.32 3.18 28.96
C ASN A 99 -21.10 3.32 30.27
N THR A 100 -22.43 3.34 30.22
CA THR A 100 -23.29 3.39 31.41
C THR A 100 -23.88 2.01 31.72
N PRO A 101 -24.28 1.74 32.98
CA PRO A 101 -24.92 0.47 33.36
C PRO A 101 -26.40 0.38 32.93
N ILE A 102 -26.85 1.26 32.02
CA ILE A 102 -28.24 1.30 31.56
C ILE A 102 -28.63 0.01 30.85
N THR A 103 -29.83 -0.47 31.16
CA THR A 103 -30.44 -1.68 30.61
C THR A 103 -31.69 -1.34 29.79
N ASP A 104 -32.35 -2.36 29.25
CA ASP A 104 -33.58 -2.22 28.47
C ASP A 104 -34.68 -1.46 29.24
N ALA A 105 -34.71 -1.56 30.57
CA ALA A 105 -35.69 -0.85 31.40
C ALA A 105 -35.56 0.67 31.26
N GLY A 106 -34.33 1.20 31.19
CA GLY A 106 -34.06 2.63 31.03
C GLY A 106 -34.56 3.17 29.68
N LEU A 107 -34.57 2.35 28.64
CA LEU A 107 -35.06 2.76 27.32
C LEU A 107 -36.57 3.05 27.27
N THR A 108 -37.33 2.60 28.27
CA THR A 108 -38.75 3.01 28.43
C THR A 108 -38.90 4.52 28.62
N HIS A 109 -37.93 5.18 29.25
CA HIS A 109 -37.91 6.64 29.38
C HIS A 109 -37.38 7.30 28.11
N VAL A 110 -36.33 6.73 27.50
CA VAL A 110 -35.74 7.24 26.26
C VAL A 110 -36.74 7.22 25.10
N GLY A 111 -37.57 6.17 25.00
CA GLY A 111 -38.61 6.04 23.96
C GLY A 111 -39.66 7.16 23.97
N LYS A 112 -39.73 7.97 25.03
CA LYS A 112 -40.62 9.14 25.13
C LYS A 112 -40.04 10.41 24.51
N LEU A 113 -38.74 10.42 24.19
CA LEU A 113 -38.05 11.58 23.62
C LEU A 113 -38.30 11.69 22.10
N VAL A 114 -39.52 12.05 21.69
CA VAL A 114 -39.93 12.03 20.27
C VAL A 114 -39.11 12.94 19.33
N SER A 115 -38.42 13.95 19.88
CA SER A 115 -37.50 14.84 19.13
C SER A 115 -36.08 14.27 18.98
N LEU A 116 -35.79 13.07 19.51
CA LEU A 116 -34.45 12.52 19.54
C LEU A 116 -33.96 12.16 18.14
N ARG A 117 -32.81 12.72 17.74
CA ARG A 117 -32.18 12.49 16.44
C ARG A 117 -30.93 11.64 16.52
N ARG A 118 -30.24 11.66 17.67
CA ARG A 118 -28.99 10.91 17.86
C ARG A 118 -28.97 10.23 19.21
N LEU A 119 -28.73 8.92 19.21
CA LEU A 119 -28.69 8.10 20.42
C LEU A 119 -27.41 7.25 20.45
N HIS A 120 -26.67 7.39 21.54
CA HIS A 120 -25.41 6.71 21.81
C HIS A 120 -25.61 5.71 22.97
N LEU A 121 -25.57 4.41 22.66
CA LEU A 121 -25.76 3.30 23.60
C LEU A 121 -24.51 2.39 23.67
N GLU A 122 -23.35 2.87 23.24
CA GLU A 122 -22.15 2.04 23.15
C GLU A 122 -21.79 1.43 24.51
N LYS A 123 -21.50 0.12 24.55
CA LYS A 123 -21.09 -0.61 25.75
C LYS A 123 -22.08 -0.47 26.92
N THR A 124 -23.37 -0.54 26.62
CA THR A 124 -24.46 -0.63 27.60
C THR A 124 -25.02 -2.06 27.65
N ALA A 125 -25.88 -2.36 28.62
CA ALA A 125 -26.51 -3.68 28.77
C ALA A 125 -27.79 -3.85 27.92
N ILE A 126 -27.87 -3.14 26.79
CA ILE A 126 -29.04 -3.17 25.90
C ILE A 126 -29.10 -4.47 25.09
N THR A 127 -30.32 -5.00 24.96
CA THR A 127 -30.67 -6.18 24.18
C THR A 127 -31.78 -5.87 23.17
N ASP A 128 -32.24 -6.89 22.44
CA ASP A 128 -33.35 -6.78 21.48
C ASP A 128 -34.63 -6.23 22.13
N ALA A 129 -34.89 -6.57 23.40
CA ALA A 129 -36.06 -6.10 24.13
C ALA A 129 -36.06 -4.58 24.33
N GLY A 130 -34.89 -3.97 24.53
CA GLY A 130 -34.72 -2.54 24.65
C GLY A 130 -34.99 -1.80 23.35
N LEU A 131 -34.57 -2.36 22.20
CA LEU A 131 -34.78 -1.74 20.89
C LEU A 131 -36.27 -1.56 20.54
N LYS A 132 -37.14 -2.45 21.04
CA LYS A 132 -38.59 -2.29 20.89
C LYS A 132 -39.11 -0.95 21.43
N GLN A 133 -38.52 -0.45 22.51
CA GLN A 133 -38.89 0.81 23.14
C GLN A 133 -38.53 2.03 22.29
N LEU A 134 -37.63 1.88 21.31
CA LEU A 134 -37.17 2.96 20.44
C LEU A 134 -38.03 3.13 19.18
N SER A 135 -38.97 2.21 18.91
CA SER A 135 -39.81 2.20 17.70
C SER A 135 -40.66 3.47 17.50
N GLY A 136 -40.94 4.21 18.59
CA GLY A 136 -41.65 5.49 18.58
C GLY A 136 -40.79 6.70 18.19
N LEU A 137 -39.46 6.56 18.16
CA LEU A 137 -38.52 7.66 17.88
C LEU A 137 -38.41 7.91 16.37
N LYS A 138 -39.47 8.47 15.77
CA LYS A 138 -39.60 8.66 14.32
C LYS A 138 -38.58 9.63 13.72
N GLU A 139 -37.99 10.50 14.53
CA GLU A 139 -36.97 11.47 14.14
C GLU A 139 -35.54 10.96 14.30
N LEU A 140 -35.33 9.73 14.77
CA LEU A 140 -33.99 9.21 15.02
C LEU A 140 -33.23 9.01 13.71
N GLU A 141 -32.06 9.64 13.59
CA GLU A 141 -31.18 9.60 12.41
C GLU A 141 -29.89 8.80 12.64
N PHE A 142 -29.44 8.73 13.89
CA PHE A 142 -28.21 8.06 14.28
C PHE A 142 -28.44 7.19 15.52
N LEU A 143 -28.04 5.93 15.42
CA LEU A 143 -28.07 4.99 16.53
C LEU A 143 -26.74 4.24 16.62
N ASN A 144 -26.09 4.29 17.78
CA ASN A 144 -24.88 3.51 18.02
C ASN A 144 -25.13 2.41 19.05
N LEU A 145 -25.03 1.16 18.61
CA LEU A 145 -25.21 -0.06 19.41
C LEU A 145 -23.89 -0.80 19.63
N TYR A 146 -22.75 -0.16 19.36
CA TYR A 146 -21.43 -0.78 19.50
C TYR A 146 -21.28 -1.48 20.87
N GLY A 147 -20.87 -2.74 20.88
CA GLY A 147 -20.59 -3.47 22.12
C GLY A 147 -21.80 -3.76 23.00
N THR A 148 -23.02 -3.78 22.44
CA THR A 148 -24.25 -4.21 23.13
C THR A 148 -24.58 -5.68 22.86
N ALA A 149 -25.58 -6.23 23.54
CA ALA A 149 -25.97 -7.63 23.40
C ALA A 149 -27.06 -7.88 22.35
N VAL A 150 -27.34 -6.89 21.49
CA VAL A 150 -28.32 -6.96 20.39
C VAL A 150 -27.97 -8.08 19.41
N THR A 151 -28.99 -8.79 18.94
CA THR A 151 -28.92 -9.89 17.98
C THR A 151 -29.70 -9.56 16.70
N ASP A 152 -29.75 -10.50 15.75
CA ASP A 152 -30.54 -10.40 14.52
C ASP A 152 -32.00 -10.01 14.78
N ALA A 153 -32.61 -10.51 15.86
CA ALA A 153 -34.02 -10.26 16.18
C ALA A 153 -34.28 -8.77 16.51
N GLY A 154 -33.33 -8.09 17.14
CA GLY A 154 -33.46 -6.69 17.49
C GLY A 154 -33.53 -5.76 16.27
N LEU A 155 -32.95 -6.15 15.14
CA LEU A 155 -32.97 -5.35 13.91
C LEU A 155 -34.37 -5.20 13.30
N GLU A 156 -35.29 -6.14 13.56
CA GLU A 156 -36.67 -6.06 13.09
C GLU A 156 -37.37 -4.78 13.58
N HIS A 157 -37.02 -4.32 14.78
CA HIS A 157 -37.57 -3.10 15.37
C HIS A 157 -37.03 -1.81 14.73
N LEU A 158 -35.91 -1.88 14.00
CA LEU A 158 -35.28 -0.73 13.35
C LEU A 158 -35.74 -0.54 11.89
N GLN A 159 -36.28 -1.59 11.25
CA GLN A 159 -36.65 -1.56 9.83
C GLN A 159 -37.64 -0.43 9.50
N GLY A 160 -38.62 -0.19 10.37
CA GLY A 160 -39.64 0.85 10.22
C GLY A 160 -39.19 2.28 10.58
N MET A 161 -37.95 2.49 10.99
CA MET A 161 -37.42 3.80 11.37
C MET A 161 -36.89 4.54 10.13
N SER A 162 -37.78 5.07 9.29
CA SER A 162 -37.45 5.62 7.96
C SER A 162 -36.47 6.80 7.96
N LYS A 163 -36.33 7.53 9.08
CA LYS A 163 -35.36 8.61 9.22
C LYS A 163 -33.99 8.15 9.72
N LEU A 164 -33.84 6.90 10.17
CA LEU A 164 -32.56 6.37 10.62
C LEU A 164 -31.63 6.24 9.41
N LYS A 165 -30.49 6.95 9.45
CA LYS A 165 -29.51 7.03 8.36
C LYS A 165 -28.20 6.35 8.69
N ARG A 166 -27.81 6.30 9.97
CA ARG A 166 -26.56 5.66 10.41
C ARG A 166 -26.78 4.74 11.59
N LEU A 167 -26.30 3.52 11.47
CA LEU A 167 -26.38 2.48 12.48
C LEU A 167 -25.01 1.84 12.70
N PHE A 168 -24.56 1.76 13.94
CA PHE A 168 -23.30 1.10 14.30
C PHE A 168 -23.57 -0.20 15.05
N LEU A 169 -23.09 -1.32 14.52
CA LEU A 169 -23.36 -2.68 15.02
C LEU A 169 -22.10 -3.45 15.42
N SER A 170 -20.92 -2.84 15.35
CA SER A 170 -19.66 -3.48 15.75
C SER A 170 -19.71 -4.05 17.17
N GLN A 171 -19.17 -5.25 17.37
CA GLN A 171 -19.18 -5.95 18.66
C GLN A 171 -20.60 -6.22 19.23
N THR A 172 -21.61 -6.31 18.38
CA THR A 172 -22.91 -6.90 18.72
C THR A 172 -22.93 -8.39 18.36
N LYS A 173 -24.07 -9.05 18.58
CA LYS A 173 -24.31 -10.45 18.16
C LYS A 173 -25.08 -10.54 16.85
N VAL A 174 -25.16 -9.44 16.10
CA VAL A 174 -25.79 -9.40 14.78
C VAL A 174 -24.92 -10.12 13.76
N SER A 175 -25.52 -11.02 12.98
CA SER A 175 -24.89 -11.75 11.89
C SER A 175 -24.75 -10.90 10.62
N GLU A 176 -23.77 -11.24 9.78
CA GLU A 176 -23.61 -10.65 8.44
C GLU A 176 -24.88 -10.84 7.60
N ALA A 177 -25.54 -12.01 7.71
CA ALA A 177 -26.78 -12.29 6.99
C ALA A 177 -27.92 -11.35 7.37
N ALA A 178 -28.04 -10.96 8.65
CA ALA A 178 -29.04 -10.00 9.09
C ALA A 178 -28.73 -8.57 8.60
N ILE A 179 -27.46 -8.18 8.58
CA ILE A 179 -27.03 -6.90 7.98
C ILE A 179 -27.46 -6.84 6.49
N VAL A 180 -27.21 -7.91 5.72
CA VAL A 180 -27.61 -8.00 4.31
C VAL A 180 -29.13 -7.88 4.14
N ARG A 181 -29.91 -8.58 4.98
CA ARG A 181 -31.38 -8.48 4.96
C ARG A 181 -31.84 -7.06 5.28
N LEU A 182 -31.27 -6.41 6.30
CA LEU A 182 -31.61 -5.05 6.68
C LEU A 182 -31.25 -4.04 5.58
N GLN A 183 -30.06 -4.13 4.99
CA GLN A 183 -29.63 -3.27 3.87
C GLN A 183 -30.51 -3.48 2.62
N SER A 184 -30.97 -4.71 2.36
CA SER A 184 -31.90 -4.98 1.26
C SER A 184 -33.25 -4.32 1.48
N ALA A 185 -33.74 -4.29 2.72
CA ALA A 185 -34.99 -3.62 3.09
C ALA A 185 -34.84 -2.09 3.22
N ARG A 186 -33.65 -1.62 3.58
CA ARG A 186 -33.29 -0.21 3.80
C ARG A 186 -31.98 0.15 3.10
N PRO A 187 -31.97 0.29 1.75
CA PRO A 187 -30.76 0.64 1.01
C PRO A 187 -30.19 2.03 1.35
N ASP A 188 -31.02 2.88 1.96
CA ASP A 188 -30.67 4.23 2.43
C ASP A 188 -29.95 4.24 3.79
N LEU A 189 -30.05 3.15 4.56
CA LEU A 189 -29.44 3.04 5.89
C LEU A 189 -27.97 2.65 5.79
N GLN A 190 -27.08 3.57 6.18
CA GLN A 190 -25.66 3.29 6.30
C GLN A 190 -25.39 2.49 7.59
N ILE A 191 -24.75 1.34 7.45
CA ILE A 191 -24.28 0.52 8.57
C ILE A 191 -22.76 0.62 8.64
N ASP A 192 -22.22 1.03 9.78
CA ASP A 192 -20.79 1.27 9.98
C ASP A 192 -20.23 0.37 11.11
N PRO A 193 -19.21 -0.47 10.85
CA PRO A 193 -18.69 -0.84 9.53
C PRO A 193 -19.75 -1.60 8.71
N ASP A 194 -19.47 -1.80 7.42
CA ASP A 194 -20.30 -2.56 6.47
C ASP A 194 -19.57 -3.87 6.10
N PRO A 195 -19.63 -4.92 6.94
CA PRO A 195 -18.85 -6.14 6.73
C PRO A 195 -19.07 -6.79 5.36
N PRO A 196 -20.31 -6.95 4.85
CA PRO A 196 -20.54 -7.54 3.53
C PRO A 196 -19.84 -6.78 2.41
N ARG A 197 -20.02 -5.45 2.35
CA ARG A 197 -19.44 -4.63 1.30
C ARG A 197 -17.92 -4.58 1.39
N ASP A 198 -17.39 -4.47 2.60
CA ASP A 198 -15.95 -4.47 2.80
C ASP A 198 -15.34 -5.85 2.45
N LYS A 199 -16.05 -6.96 2.68
CA LYS A 199 -15.64 -8.30 2.27
C LYS A 199 -15.62 -8.43 0.75
N GLN A 200 -16.65 -7.95 0.06
CA GLN A 200 -16.68 -7.90 -1.40
C GLN A 200 -15.51 -7.07 -1.98
N ARG A 201 -15.20 -5.91 -1.38
CA ARG A 201 -14.04 -5.10 -1.78
C ARG A 201 -12.72 -5.85 -1.57
N ALA A 202 -12.57 -6.54 -0.44
CA ALA A 202 -11.37 -7.34 -0.16
C ALA A 202 -11.21 -8.49 -1.16
N LEU A 203 -12.28 -9.18 -1.52
CA LEU A 203 -12.28 -10.24 -2.55
C LEU A 203 -11.91 -9.70 -3.92
N ALA A 204 -12.48 -8.57 -4.34
CA ALA A 204 -12.16 -7.95 -5.63
C ALA A 204 -10.66 -7.58 -5.73
N VAL A 205 -10.12 -6.99 -4.66
CA VAL A 205 -8.68 -6.69 -4.57
C VAL A 205 -7.86 -7.98 -4.62
N TRP A 206 -8.24 -9.01 -3.86
CA TRP A 206 -7.52 -10.28 -3.83
C TRP A 206 -7.44 -10.94 -5.21
N GLU A 207 -8.56 -11.02 -5.94
CA GLU A 207 -8.58 -11.60 -7.29
C GLU A 207 -7.70 -10.81 -8.27
N GLN A 208 -7.73 -9.48 -8.20
CA GLN A 208 -6.86 -8.63 -9.02
C GLN A 208 -5.38 -8.83 -8.67
N THR A 209 -5.04 -8.86 -7.37
CA THR A 209 -3.67 -9.10 -6.90
C THR A 209 -3.14 -10.46 -7.33
N LYS A 210 -3.98 -11.49 -7.35
CA LYS A 210 -3.60 -12.84 -7.81
C LYS A 210 -3.18 -12.87 -9.27
N GLN A 211 -3.87 -12.14 -10.15
CA GLN A 211 -3.50 -12.02 -11.56
C GLN A 211 -2.17 -11.28 -11.75
N LEU A 212 -1.98 -10.18 -11.02
CA LEU A 212 -0.73 -9.42 -11.02
C LEU A 212 0.43 -10.26 -10.48
N LEU A 213 0.20 -11.08 -9.46
CA LEU A 213 1.20 -11.99 -8.91
C LEU A 213 1.67 -12.99 -9.96
N ALA A 214 0.73 -13.66 -10.66
CA ALA A 214 1.07 -14.61 -11.70
C ALA A 214 1.91 -13.96 -12.84
N ALA A 215 1.55 -12.73 -13.25
CA ALA A 215 2.32 -11.99 -14.25
C ALA A 215 3.72 -11.62 -13.74
N ALA A 216 3.84 -11.18 -12.48
CA ALA A 216 5.11 -10.85 -11.85
C ALA A 216 6.01 -12.08 -11.68
N GLU A 217 5.45 -13.24 -11.32
CA GLU A 217 6.17 -14.51 -11.22
C GLU A 217 6.74 -14.93 -12.57
N SER A 218 5.92 -14.90 -13.62
CA SER A 218 6.38 -15.21 -14.99
C SER A 218 7.48 -14.27 -15.45
N ALA A 219 7.34 -12.96 -15.22
CA ALA A 219 8.37 -11.98 -15.56
C ALA A 219 9.68 -12.20 -14.78
N ASN A 220 9.57 -12.50 -13.48
CA ASN A 220 10.73 -12.80 -12.64
C ASN A 220 11.44 -14.08 -13.08
N GLU A 221 10.71 -15.14 -13.46
CA GLU A 221 11.32 -16.36 -13.99
C GLU A 221 12.13 -16.09 -15.26
N VAL A 222 11.60 -15.30 -16.20
CA VAL A 222 12.32 -14.91 -17.42
C VAL A 222 13.57 -14.12 -17.07
N ALA A 223 13.46 -13.12 -16.19
CA ALA A 223 14.58 -12.30 -15.79
C ALA A 223 15.67 -13.10 -15.05
N GLN A 224 15.29 -14.07 -14.20
CA GLN A 224 16.22 -14.97 -13.52
C GLN A 224 16.95 -15.89 -14.51
N ARG A 225 16.25 -16.45 -15.50
CA ARG A 225 16.88 -17.25 -16.56
C ARG A 225 17.91 -16.43 -17.32
N GLU A 226 17.54 -15.24 -17.79
CA GLU A 226 18.48 -14.35 -18.48
C GLU A 226 19.68 -13.96 -17.60
N ALA A 227 19.47 -13.72 -16.30
CA ALA A 227 20.53 -13.40 -15.35
C ALA A 227 21.53 -14.55 -15.12
N VAL A 228 21.14 -15.81 -15.38
CA VAL A 228 22.00 -17.00 -15.30
C VAL A 228 22.66 -17.31 -16.66
N GLU A 229 21.93 -17.19 -17.76
CA GLU A 229 22.40 -17.58 -19.10
C GLU A 229 23.35 -16.57 -19.75
N LEU A 230 23.14 -15.27 -19.50
CA LEU A 230 23.93 -14.21 -20.14
C LEU A 230 25.36 -14.09 -19.59
N PRO A 231 25.64 -14.21 -18.27
CA PRO A 231 27.00 -14.02 -17.76
C PRO A 231 28.08 -14.93 -18.36
N PRO A 232 27.87 -16.26 -18.54
CA PRO A 232 28.83 -17.11 -19.23
C PRO A 232 29.13 -16.66 -20.66
N GLN A 233 28.09 -16.32 -21.44
CA GLN A 233 28.24 -15.85 -22.82
C GLN A 233 29.01 -14.52 -22.90
N ILE A 234 28.84 -13.64 -21.91
CA ILE A 234 29.61 -12.39 -21.81
C ILE A 234 31.07 -12.68 -21.50
N ASN A 235 31.35 -13.61 -20.60
CA ASN A 235 32.74 -13.96 -20.27
C ASN A 235 33.47 -14.50 -21.50
N GLU A 236 32.81 -15.32 -22.31
CA GLU A 236 33.33 -15.78 -23.61
C GLU A 236 33.57 -14.61 -24.58
N LEU A 237 32.62 -13.68 -24.69
CA LEU A 237 32.74 -12.51 -25.56
C LEU A 237 33.81 -11.52 -25.09
N LYS A 238 33.95 -11.29 -23.78
CA LYS A 238 35.01 -10.46 -23.20
C LYS A 238 36.37 -11.08 -23.46
N LYS A 239 36.50 -12.39 -23.30
CA LYS A 239 37.71 -13.14 -23.63
C LYS A 239 38.05 -12.97 -25.11
N ALA A 240 37.09 -13.23 -26.01
CA ALA A 240 37.26 -13.06 -27.44
C ALA A 240 37.63 -11.62 -27.83
N TYR A 241 37.07 -10.62 -27.15
CA TYR A 241 37.40 -9.21 -27.34
C TYR A 241 38.82 -8.88 -26.90
N GLU A 242 39.25 -9.30 -25.70
CA GLU A 242 40.61 -9.06 -25.23
C GLU A 242 41.65 -9.77 -26.11
N GLU A 243 41.34 -10.98 -26.59
CA GLU A 243 42.18 -11.70 -27.56
C GLU A 243 42.25 -10.99 -28.93
N ALA A 244 41.17 -10.33 -29.36
CA ALA A 244 41.09 -9.60 -30.62
C ALA A 244 41.64 -8.16 -30.56
N LYS A 245 41.81 -7.59 -29.36
CA LYS A 245 42.14 -6.17 -29.15
C LYS A 245 43.50 -5.77 -29.69
N GLN A 246 44.54 -6.56 -29.40
CA GLN A 246 45.88 -6.27 -29.93
C GLN A 246 45.94 -6.45 -31.45
N PRO A 247 45.45 -7.56 -32.04
CA PRO A 247 45.36 -7.69 -33.51
C PRO A 247 44.59 -6.55 -34.18
N ALA A 248 43.53 -6.03 -33.57
CA ALA A 248 42.75 -4.91 -34.12
C ALA A 248 43.54 -3.59 -34.13
N GLU A 249 44.28 -3.28 -33.06
CA GLU A 249 45.14 -2.10 -33.01
C GLU A 249 46.34 -2.22 -33.96
N GLU A 250 46.91 -3.42 -34.09
CA GLU A 250 47.93 -3.73 -35.10
C GLU A 250 47.38 -3.51 -36.52
N ALA A 251 46.20 -4.05 -36.82
CA ALA A 251 45.54 -3.91 -38.11
C ALA A 251 45.23 -2.45 -38.44
N LYS A 252 44.77 -1.65 -37.47
CA LYS A 252 44.56 -0.20 -37.68
C LYS A 252 45.85 0.54 -38.03
N LYS A 253 46.95 0.26 -37.31
CA LYS A 253 48.26 0.84 -37.64
C LYS A 253 48.72 0.43 -39.03
N GLN A 254 48.54 -0.84 -39.38
CA GLN A 254 48.85 -1.35 -40.73
C GLN A 254 47.99 -0.68 -41.80
N VAL A 255 46.70 -0.44 -41.56
CA VAL A 255 45.81 0.33 -42.45
C VAL A 255 46.31 1.76 -42.61
N GLU A 256 46.70 2.43 -41.54
CA GLU A 256 47.18 3.81 -41.59
C GLU A 256 48.52 3.95 -42.32
N GLU A 257 49.43 3.00 -42.11
CA GLU A 257 50.68 2.89 -42.85
C GLU A 257 50.47 2.52 -44.32
N ALA A 258 49.59 1.55 -44.61
CA ALA A 258 49.23 1.15 -45.96
C ALA A 258 48.57 2.30 -46.70
N ARG A 259 47.71 3.09 -46.05
CA ARG A 259 47.09 4.29 -46.61
C ARG A 259 48.13 5.32 -47.03
N LYS A 260 49.12 5.62 -46.17
CA LYS A 260 50.22 6.54 -46.51
C LYS A 260 51.02 6.04 -47.71
N LYS A 261 51.40 4.76 -47.71
CA LYS A 261 52.15 4.13 -48.82
C LYS A 261 51.34 4.14 -50.12
N PHE A 262 50.05 3.86 -50.04
CA PHE A 262 49.12 3.92 -51.17
C PHE A 262 48.99 5.35 -51.71
N ASP A 263 48.75 6.34 -50.85
CA ASP A 263 48.63 7.76 -51.25
C ASP A 263 49.92 8.23 -51.96
N ASP A 264 51.09 7.86 -51.43
CA ASP A 264 52.40 8.16 -52.03
C ASP A 264 52.63 7.43 -53.36
N ALA A 265 52.31 6.14 -53.43
CA ALA A 265 52.46 5.34 -54.66
C ALA A 265 51.51 5.84 -55.76
N ASN A 266 50.28 6.18 -55.41
CA ASN A 266 49.28 6.69 -56.34
C ASN A 266 49.69 8.07 -56.86
N LYS A 267 50.26 8.93 -56.01
CA LYS A 267 50.87 10.20 -56.43
C LYS A 267 52.02 9.97 -57.41
N ARG A 268 52.96 9.06 -57.10
CA ARG A 268 54.08 8.71 -57.99
C ARG A 268 53.60 8.13 -59.32
N ALA A 269 52.59 7.27 -59.31
CA ALA A 269 52.00 6.70 -60.51
C ALA A 269 51.37 7.79 -61.39
N ASN A 270 50.65 8.74 -60.81
CA ASN A 270 50.09 9.89 -61.53
C ASN A 270 51.18 10.79 -62.12
N ASP A 271 52.23 11.08 -61.34
CA ASP A 271 53.38 11.88 -61.80
C ASP A 271 54.14 11.17 -62.93
N ALA A 272 54.39 9.87 -62.80
CA ALA A 272 55.06 9.04 -63.80
C ALA A 272 54.22 8.93 -65.09
N ARG A 273 52.90 8.77 -64.96
CA ARG A 273 51.98 8.77 -66.09
C ARG A 273 52.04 10.09 -66.85
N LYS A 274 52.03 11.21 -66.14
CA LYS A 274 52.15 12.55 -66.75
C LYS A 274 53.49 12.72 -67.47
N GLN A 275 54.59 12.28 -66.87
CA GLN A 275 55.91 12.29 -67.51
C GLN A 275 55.97 11.39 -68.75
N ALA A 276 55.34 10.22 -68.72
CA ALA A 276 55.24 9.33 -69.87
C ALA A 276 54.41 9.95 -71.00
N GLU A 277 53.25 10.55 -70.68
CA GLU A 277 52.42 11.29 -71.64
C GLU A 277 53.19 12.45 -72.28
N ASP A 278 53.96 13.21 -71.50
CA ASP A 278 54.76 14.33 -71.99
C ASP A 278 55.97 13.87 -72.84
N ALA A 279 56.68 12.82 -72.42
CA ALA A 279 57.77 12.23 -73.19
C ALA A 279 57.28 11.61 -74.51
N GLN A 280 56.11 10.98 -74.49
CA GLN A 280 55.47 10.45 -75.70
C GLN A 280 55.05 11.57 -76.65
N ARG A 281 54.53 12.69 -76.15
CA ARG A 281 54.25 13.89 -76.96
C ARG A 281 55.52 14.48 -77.58
N GLN A 282 56.64 14.50 -76.84
CA GLN A 282 57.92 15.00 -77.35
C GLN A 282 58.48 14.07 -78.45
N SER A 283 58.44 12.76 -78.24
CA SER A 283 58.81 11.76 -79.24
C SER A 283 57.95 11.85 -80.51
N GLN A 284 56.64 12.08 -80.39
CA GLN A 284 55.74 12.29 -81.53
C GLN A 284 56.03 13.58 -82.30
N ARG A 285 56.53 14.63 -81.63
CA ARG A 285 56.93 15.89 -82.28
C ARG A 285 58.25 15.78 -83.03
N ASN A 286 59.12 14.83 -82.67
CA ASN A 286 60.41 14.58 -83.30
C ASN A 286 60.60 13.07 -83.63
N PRO A 287 59.92 12.57 -84.68
CA PRO A 287 59.83 11.13 -84.96
C PRO A 287 61.14 10.47 -85.44
N ASN A 288 62.19 11.25 -85.73
CA ASN A 288 63.50 10.72 -86.15
C ASN A 288 64.56 10.76 -85.03
N ASP A 289 64.19 11.20 -83.82
CA ASP A 289 65.07 11.19 -82.65
C ASP A 289 64.83 9.90 -81.85
N ASP A 290 65.68 8.91 -82.10
CA ASP A 290 65.58 7.61 -81.44
C ASP A 290 65.87 7.69 -79.93
N GLY A 291 66.61 8.72 -79.47
CA GLY A 291 66.80 8.99 -78.04
C GLY A 291 65.51 9.40 -77.35
N LEU A 292 64.70 10.25 -78.00
CA LEU A 292 63.37 10.64 -77.48
C LEU A 292 62.38 9.48 -77.48
N LYS A 293 62.44 8.56 -78.46
CA LYS A 293 61.61 7.33 -78.46
C LYS A 293 61.99 6.39 -77.33
N GLN A 294 63.28 6.18 -77.10
CA GLN A 294 63.77 5.33 -76.02
C GLN A 294 63.38 5.91 -74.65
N GLN A 295 63.53 7.23 -74.48
CA GLN A 295 63.11 7.93 -73.26
C GLN A 295 61.59 7.84 -73.02
N ALA A 296 60.77 7.93 -74.06
CA ALA A 296 59.32 7.77 -73.94
C ALA A 296 58.92 6.34 -73.53
N GLU A 297 59.57 5.31 -74.07
CA GLU A 297 59.31 3.92 -73.72
C GLU A 297 59.79 3.59 -72.29
N GLU A 298 60.96 4.07 -71.87
CA GLU A 298 61.45 3.95 -70.49
C GLU A 298 60.50 4.62 -69.48
N LYS A 299 60.00 5.82 -69.79
CA LYS A 299 59.04 6.53 -68.94
C LYS A 299 57.68 5.83 -68.90
N LYS A 300 57.24 5.23 -70.00
CA LYS A 300 56.02 4.42 -70.07
C LYS A 300 56.14 3.16 -69.23
N GLN A 301 57.24 2.42 -69.34
CA GLN A 301 57.51 1.24 -68.50
C GLN A 301 57.57 1.61 -67.01
N ALA A 302 58.25 2.70 -66.67
CA ALA A 302 58.28 3.21 -65.30
C ALA A 302 56.89 3.61 -64.77
N GLY A 303 56.02 4.17 -65.62
CA GLY A 303 54.63 4.47 -65.28
C GLY A 303 53.77 3.22 -65.07
N GLU A 304 53.94 2.19 -65.89
CA GLU A 304 53.26 0.89 -65.74
C GLU A 304 53.70 0.15 -64.48
N GLU A 305 54.99 0.18 -64.15
CA GLU A 305 55.55 -0.39 -62.91
C GLU A 305 55.00 0.33 -61.67
N ALA A 306 54.99 1.67 -61.68
CA ALA A 306 54.44 2.48 -60.60
C ALA A 306 52.94 2.26 -60.40
N LYS A 307 52.18 2.04 -61.48
CA LYS A 307 50.76 1.70 -61.42
C LYS A 307 50.54 0.32 -60.80
N LYS A 308 51.30 -0.71 -61.20
CA LYS A 308 51.22 -2.04 -60.58
C LYS A 308 51.49 -2.01 -59.08
N GLN A 309 52.50 -1.24 -58.66
CA GLN A 309 52.81 -1.05 -57.24
C GLN A 309 51.68 -0.35 -56.49
N ALA A 310 51.03 0.66 -57.09
CA ALA A 310 49.88 1.34 -56.50
C ALA A 310 48.65 0.41 -56.39
N ASP A 311 48.38 -0.41 -57.42
CA ASP A 311 47.28 -1.37 -57.42
C ASP A 311 47.47 -2.48 -56.36
N GLU A 312 48.70 -2.97 -56.17
CA GLU A 312 49.02 -3.95 -55.13
C GLU A 312 48.87 -3.36 -53.71
N LEU A 313 49.33 -2.13 -53.50
CA LEU A 313 49.14 -1.42 -52.23
C LEU A 313 47.67 -1.12 -51.93
N ASN A 314 46.86 -0.83 -52.96
CA ASN A 314 45.42 -0.65 -52.80
C ASN A 314 44.73 -1.93 -52.30
N ARG A 315 45.11 -3.08 -52.87
CA ARG A 315 44.58 -4.39 -52.45
C ARG A 315 44.91 -4.69 -50.99
N LEU A 316 46.16 -4.47 -50.58
CA LEU A 316 46.59 -4.69 -49.19
C LEU A 316 45.88 -3.75 -48.21
N PHE A 317 45.65 -2.49 -48.61
CA PHE A 317 44.85 -1.54 -47.83
C PHE A 317 43.41 -2.01 -47.64
N ASP A 318 42.75 -2.47 -48.70
CA ASP A 318 41.37 -2.98 -48.63
C ASP A 318 41.24 -4.23 -47.74
N GLU A 319 42.18 -5.17 -47.83
CA GLU A 319 42.23 -6.36 -46.96
C GLU A 319 42.41 -6.01 -45.48
N ALA A 320 43.34 -5.09 -45.18
CA ALA A 320 43.59 -4.63 -43.82
C ALA A 320 42.39 -3.88 -43.24
N ARG A 321 41.73 -3.04 -44.06
CA ARG A 321 40.51 -2.31 -43.66
C ARG A 321 39.36 -3.26 -43.36
N LYS A 322 39.11 -4.25 -44.22
CA LYS A 322 38.06 -5.26 -44.00
C LYS A 322 38.25 -6.01 -42.69
N THR A 323 39.48 -6.40 -42.39
CA THR A 323 39.84 -7.06 -41.14
C THR A 323 39.55 -6.17 -39.92
N ALA A 324 39.88 -4.87 -40.01
CA ALA A 324 39.59 -3.91 -38.95
C ALA A 324 38.08 -3.74 -38.70
N ASP A 325 37.29 -3.63 -39.76
CA ASP A 325 35.82 -3.46 -39.70
C ASP A 325 35.13 -4.70 -39.07
N GLU A 326 35.59 -5.91 -39.42
CA GLU A 326 35.09 -7.16 -38.83
C GLU A 326 35.37 -7.26 -37.32
N LEU A 327 36.58 -6.86 -36.90
CA LEU A 327 36.96 -6.85 -35.48
C LEU A 327 36.18 -5.79 -34.68
N GLN A 328 35.95 -4.60 -35.27
CA GLN A 328 35.11 -3.57 -34.67
C GLN A 328 33.67 -4.05 -34.48
N THR A 329 33.08 -4.71 -35.49
CA THR A 329 31.71 -5.23 -35.41
C THR A 329 31.57 -6.28 -34.30
N LYS A 330 32.55 -7.17 -34.15
CA LYS A 330 32.60 -8.16 -33.06
C LYS A 330 32.68 -7.47 -31.69
N ALA A 331 33.52 -6.44 -31.54
CA ALA A 331 33.65 -5.66 -30.30
C ALA A 331 32.34 -4.96 -29.91
N GLU A 332 31.67 -4.30 -30.85
CA GLU A 332 30.39 -3.64 -30.60
C GLU A 332 29.29 -4.64 -30.21
N THR A 333 29.27 -5.82 -30.84
CA THR A 333 28.35 -6.90 -30.50
C THR A 333 28.57 -7.41 -29.07
N ALA A 334 29.84 -7.61 -28.67
CA ALA A 334 30.20 -7.98 -27.30
C ALA A 334 29.77 -6.93 -26.28
N ARG A 335 30.01 -5.65 -26.58
CA ARG A 335 29.59 -4.52 -25.74
C ARG A 335 28.06 -4.49 -25.55
N ARG A 336 27.29 -4.54 -26.64
CA ARG A 336 25.81 -4.51 -26.58
C ARG A 336 25.25 -5.68 -25.76
N ARG A 337 25.82 -6.87 -25.91
CA ARG A 337 25.43 -8.03 -25.08
C ARG A 337 25.78 -7.85 -23.60
N SER A 338 26.93 -7.27 -23.29
CA SER A 338 27.30 -6.94 -21.91
C SER A 338 26.34 -5.92 -21.29
N GLU A 339 25.95 -4.88 -22.04
CA GLU A 339 24.95 -3.88 -21.59
C GLU A 339 23.58 -4.53 -21.35
N LYS A 340 23.12 -5.40 -22.27
CA LYS A 340 21.86 -6.13 -22.12
C LYS A 340 21.82 -6.98 -20.84
N ALA A 341 22.91 -7.64 -20.51
CA ALA A 341 22.96 -8.51 -19.34
C ALA A 341 23.03 -7.76 -18.00
N ASN A 342 23.72 -6.62 -17.95
CA ASN A 342 23.68 -5.75 -16.78
C ASN A 342 22.24 -5.29 -16.53
N LYS A 343 21.56 -4.86 -17.60
CA LYS A 343 20.13 -4.50 -17.54
C LYS A 343 19.25 -5.68 -17.10
N ALA A 344 19.52 -6.90 -17.58
CA ALA A 344 18.78 -8.09 -17.17
C ALA A 344 18.94 -8.39 -15.67
N LYS A 345 20.15 -8.23 -15.11
CA LYS A 345 20.39 -8.37 -13.66
C LYS A 345 19.64 -7.33 -12.84
N GLU A 346 19.67 -6.07 -13.27
CA GLU A 346 18.91 -4.98 -12.62
C GLU A 346 17.41 -5.26 -12.68
N THR A 347 16.91 -5.65 -13.85
CA THR A 347 15.50 -6.01 -14.06
C THR A 347 15.08 -7.18 -13.17
N ALA A 348 15.92 -8.21 -13.01
CA ALA A 348 15.64 -9.33 -12.12
C ALA A 348 15.56 -8.89 -10.64
N ALA A 349 16.44 -7.99 -10.21
CA ALA A 349 16.41 -7.46 -8.86
C ALA A 349 15.18 -6.57 -8.60
N GLU A 350 14.75 -5.78 -9.58
CA GLU A 350 13.52 -4.99 -9.51
C GLU A 350 12.26 -5.86 -9.52
N ALA A 351 12.21 -6.88 -10.39
CA ALA A 351 11.11 -7.82 -10.47
C ALA A 351 10.90 -8.56 -9.14
N LEU A 352 11.98 -8.94 -8.45
CA LEU A 352 11.91 -9.56 -7.13
C LEU A 352 11.27 -8.64 -6.08
N LYS A 353 11.65 -7.35 -6.05
CA LYS A 353 11.05 -6.36 -5.12
C LYS A 353 9.56 -6.17 -5.37
N VAL A 354 9.15 -6.09 -6.64
CA VAL A 354 7.74 -6.00 -7.03
C VAL A 354 7.00 -7.24 -6.57
N LEU A 355 7.57 -8.43 -6.79
CA LEU A 355 7.00 -9.71 -6.40
C LEU A 355 6.76 -9.79 -4.88
N GLU A 356 7.74 -9.39 -4.07
CA GLU A 356 7.61 -9.32 -2.61
C GLU A 356 6.48 -8.38 -2.17
N GLY A 357 6.38 -7.20 -2.80
CA GLY A 357 5.30 -6.23 -2.54
C GLY A 357 3.91 -6.79 -2.85
N VAL A 358 3.76 -7.46 -4.00
CA VAL A 358 2.50 -8.07 -4.42
C VAL A 358 2.11 -9.23 -3.49
N ARG A 359 3.06 -10.08 -3.08
CA ARG A 359 2.82 -11.16 -2.11
C ARG A 359 2.32 -10.65 -0.77
N LYS A 360 2.89 -9.55 -0.28
CA LYS A 360 2.42 -8.91 0.96
C LYS A 360 0.98 -8.44 0.82
N GLN A 361 0.65 -7.77 -0.29
CA GLN A 361 -0.73 -7.32 -0.55
C GLN A 361 -1.71 -8.49 -0.63
N GLU A 362 -1.31 -9.59 -1.27
CA GLU A 362 -2.13 -10.80 -1.35
C GLU A 362 -2.38 -11.39 0.05
N SER A 363 -1.33 -11.51 0.86
CA SER A 363 -1.43 -12.00 2.25
C SER A 363 -2.36 -11.12 3.08
N ASP A 364 -2.20 -9.79 3.01
CA ASP A 364 -3.04 -8.84 3.75
C ASP A 364 -4.50 -8.93 3.31
N ALA A 365 -4.76 -9.08 2.01
CA ALA A 365 -6.10 -9.25 1.47
C ALA A 365 -6.73 -10.57 1.94
N ARG A 366 -5.99 -11.68 1.90
CA ARG A 366 -6.43 -12.99 2.41
C ARG A 366 -6.74 -12.94 3.90
N GLN A 367 -5.90 -12.30 4.72
CA GLN A 367 -6.16 -12.15 6.16
C GLN A 367 -7.43 -11.34 6.42
N ARG A 368 -7.69 -10.26 5.67
CA ARG A 368 -8.93 -9.47 5.80
C ARG A 368 -10.18 -10.26 5.46
N ILE A 369 -10.09 -11.19 4.51
CA ILE A 369 -11.18 -12.11 4.17
C ILE A 369 -11.37 -13.11 5.31
N ALA A 370 -10.30 -13.75 5.79
CA ALA A 370 -10.33 -14.80 6.82
C ALA A 370 -10.72 -14.31 8.23
N ILE A 371 -10.34 -13.09 8.64
CA ILE A 371 -10.74 -12.49 9.94
C ILE A 371 -12.27 -12.30 10.02
N ARG A 372 -12.97 -12.37 8.89
CA ARG A 372 -14.41 -12.13 8.77
C ARG A 372 -15.20 -13.39 8.43
N GLU A 373 -14.57 -14.56 8.52
CA GLU A 373 -15.21 -15.89 8.60
C GLU A 373 -15.32 -16.31 10.07
#